data_AF-A0A381TAP4-F1
#
_entry.id   AF-A0A381TAP4-F1
#
_cell.length_a   1.000
_cell.length_b   1.000
_cell.length_c   1.000
_cell.angle_alpha   90.00
_cell.angle_beta   90.00
_cell.angle_gamma   90.00
#
_symmetry.space_group_name_H-M   'P 1'
#
loop_
_entity.id
_entity.type
_entity.pdbx_description
1 polymer ?
#
loop_
_entity_poly.entity_id
_entity_poly.type
_entity_poly.pdbx_seq_one_letter_code
_entity_poly.pdbx_strand_id
1 'polypeptide(L)' 'ILGMYGTLGREDKWAPLKGRAQEHWMNAFAGTIAAGTSEIQRNIIAGRGLGLPRG' A
#
# COMPACT_ATOMS: atom_id res chain seq x y z
N ILE A 1 -5.84 -11.74 -10.99
CA ILE A 1 -4.55 -12.38 -11.38
C ILE A 1 -4.36 -13.73 -10.70
N LEU A 2 -4.35 -13.84 -9.36
CA LEU A 2 -4.06 -15.12 -8.66
C LEU A 2 -5.29 -16.01 -8.36
N GLY A 3 -6.51 -15.55 -8.70
CA GLY A 3 -7.74 -16.30 -8.42
C GLY A 3 -7.92 -16.60 -6.92
N MET A 4 -8.49 -17.75 -6.59
CA MET A 4 -8.75 -18.19 -5.20
C MET A 4 -7.47 -18.40 -4.39
N TYR A 5 -6.32 -18.60 -5.04
CA TYR A 5 -5.03 -18.76 -4.36
C TYR A 5 -4.46 -17.42 -3.85
N GLY A 6 -5.07 -16.29 -4.19
CA GLY A 6 -4.59 -14.96 -3.82
C GLY A 6 -4.65 -14.65 -2.32
N THR A 7 -5.45 -15.39 -1.55
CA THR A 7 -5.59 -15.22 -0.10
C THR A 7 -4.74 -16.19 0.72
N LEU A 8 -3.96 -17.07 0.06
CA LEU A 8 -3.11 -18.04 0.76
C LEU A 8 -1.87 -17.35 1.33
N GLY A 9 -1.57 -17.66 2.58
CA GLY A 9 -0.42 -17.16 3.34
C GLY A 9 0.84 -18.00 3.13
N ARG A 10 1.95 -17.59 3.75
CA ARG A 10 3.27 -18.24 3.61
C ARG A 10 3.28 -19.74 3.93
N GLU A 11 2.48 -20.13 4.90
CA GLU A 11 2.44 -21.50 5.42
C GLU A 11 1.50 -22.42 4.61
N ASP A 12 0.74 -21.88 3.66
CA ASP A 12 -0.15 -22.67 2.83
C ASP A 12 0.61 -23.38 1.72
N LYS A 13 0.40 -24.70 1.60
CA LYS A 13 1.07 -25.57 0.62
C LYS A 13 1.06 -25.04 -0.82
N TRP A 14 -0.03 -24.40 -1.23
CA TRP A 14 -0.27 -23.95 -2.60
C TRP A 14 -0.08 -22.44 -2.78
N ALA A 15 0.54 -21.76 -1.81
CA ALA A 15 0.69 -20.31 -1.84
C ALA A 15 1.57 -19.85 -3.03
N PRO A 16 0.98 -19.16 -4.02
CA PRO A 16 1.76 -18.62 -5.12
C PRO A 16 2.71 -17.55 -4.58
N LEU A 17 3.88 -17.41 -5.21
CA LEU A 17 4.89 -16.40 -4.84
C LEU A 17 5.30 -16.43 -3.36
N LYS A 18 5.17 -17.59 -2.68
CA LYS A 18 5.41 -17.76 -1.24
C LYS A 18 4.52 -16.86 -0.38
N GLY A 19 3.25 -16.67 -0.75
CA GLY A 19 2.27 -15.88 0.02
C GLY A 19 2.51 -14.36 0.00
N ARG A 20 3.50 -13.86 -0.74
CA ARG A 20 3.88 -12.43 -0.74
C ARG A 20 2.75 -11.49 -1.16
N ALA A 21 1.90 -11.90 -2.08
CA ALA A 21 0.78 -11.06 -2.52
C ALA A 21 -0.21 -10.77 -1.38
N GLN A 22 -0.53 -11.79 -0.59
CA GLN A 22 -1.40 -11.70 0.58
C GLN A 22 -0.74 -10.87 1.69
N GLU A 23 0.54 -11.13 1.98
CA GLU A 23 1.35 -10.39 2.96
C GLU A 23 1.42 -8.90 2.61
N HIS A 24 1.70 -8.57 1.34
CA HIS A 24 1.75 -7.18 0.89
C HIS A 24 0.38 -6.51 0.94
N TRP A 25 -0.71 -7.23 0.61
CA TRP A 25 -2.05 -6.68 0.71
C TRP A 25 -2.42 -6.33 2.16
N MET A 26 -2.14 -7.23 3.12
CA MET A 26 -2.36 -6.93 4.54
C MET A 26 -1.58 -5.69 5.02
N ASN A 27 -0.36 -5.51 4.51
CA ASN A 27 0.50 -4.39 4.88
C ASN A 27 0.29 -3.11 4.04
N ALA A 28 -0.52 -3.16 2.98
CA ALA A 28 -0.65 -2.07 2.01
C ALA A 28 -1.15 -0.77 2.66
N PHE A 29 -2.05 -0.87 3.64
CA PHE A 29 -2.62 0.29 4.31
C PHE A 29 -1.61 0.98 5.23
N ALA A 30 -0.74 0.23 5.90
CA ALA A 30 0.29 0.80 6.77
C ALA A 30 1.21 1.76 5.99
N GLY A 31 1.55 1.42 4.75
CA GLY A 31 2.35 2.28 3.87
C GLY A 31 1.68 3.61 3.49
N THR A 32 0.35 3.70 3.54
CA THR A 32 -0.37 4.95 3.23
C THR A 32 -0.39 5.96 4.39
N ILE A 33 0.02 5.52 5.58
CA ILE A 33 -0.01 6.27 6.84
C ILE A 33 1.42 6.54 7.32
N ALA A 34 2.29 5.53 7.23
CA ALA A 34 3.67 5.59 7.68
C ALA A 34 4.44 6.70 6.94
N ALA A 35 5.33 7.39 7.66
CA ALA A 35 6.11 8.53 7.16
C ALA A 35 5.26 9.71 6.61
N GLY A 36 4.02 9.84 7.10
CA GLY A 36 3.09 10.90 6.72
C GLY A 36 2.00 10.37 5.80
N THR A 37 0.75 10.65 6.14
CA THR A 37 -0.38 10.12 5.39
C THR A 37 -0.40 10.60 3.95
N SER A 38 -1.14 9.89 3.11
CA SER A 38 -1.34 10.30 1.71
C SER A 38 -1.94 11.71 1.58
N GLU A 39 -2.78 12.19 2.51
CA GLU A 39 -3.22 13.59 2.51
C GLU A 39 -2.06 14.56 2.73
N ILE A 40 -1.19 14.29 3.69
CA ILE A 40 -0.04 15.15 3.98
C ILE A 40 0.91 15.21 2.78
N GLN A 41 1.22 14.07 2.17
CA GLN A 41 2.08 14.03 0.98
C GLN A 41 1.45 14.79 -0.20
N ARG A 42 0.13 14.65 -0.43
CA ARG A 42 -0.58 15.44 -1.46
C ARG A 42 -0.52 16.94 -1.16
N ASN A 43 -0.67 17.35 0.09
CA ASN A 43 -0.55 18.76 0.48
C ASN A 43 0.86 19.31 0.29
N ILE A 44 1.89 18.49 0.55
CA ILE A 44 3.29 18.86 0.28
C ILE A 44 3.50 19.04 -1.22
N ILE A 45 3.01 18.13 -2.06
CA ILE A 45 3.10 18.25 -3.52
C ILE A 45 2.35 19.51 -3.99
N ALA A 46 1.13 19.73 -3.53
CA ALA A 46 0.32 20.90 -3.88
C ALA A 46 1.01 22.21 -3.49
N GLY A 47 1.45 22.34 -2.23
CA GLY A 47 1.99 23.60 -1.72
C GLY A 47 3.46 23.84 -2.10
N ARG A 48 4.33 22.82 -1.96
CA ARG A 48 5.77 22.96 -2.22
C ARG A 48 6.14 22.65 -3.67
N GLY A 49 5.52 21.64 -4.27
CA GLY A 49 5.80 21.23 -5.65
C GLY A 49 5.11 22.11 -6.69
N LEU A 50 3.84 22.45 -6.46
CA LEU A 50 2.99 23.15 -7.42
C LEU A 50 2.65 24.61 -7.02
N GLY A 51 3.03 25.07 -5.83
CA GLY A 51 2.81 26.45 -5.38
C GLY A 51 1.34 26.82 -5.13
N LEU A 52 0.47 25.83 -4.93
CA LEU A 52 -0.96 26.08 -4.71
C LEU A 52 -1.19 26.75 -3.34
N PRO A 53 -2.16 27.68 -3.25
CA PRO A 53 -2.51 28.32 -1.98
C PRO A 53 -3.07 27.28 -0.99
N ARG A 54 -2.81 27.51 0.30
CA ARG A 54 -3.39 26.69 1.37
C ARG A 54 -4.83 27.13 1.60
N GLY A 55 -5.72 26.15 1.73
CA GLY A 55 -7.05 26.35 2.33
C GLY A 55 -6.97 26.39 3.84
#